data_AF-A0A1F3XBU0-F1
#
_entry.id   AF-A0A1F3XBU0-F1
#
_cell.length_a   1.000
_cell.length_b   1.000
_cell.length_c   1.000
_cell.angle_alpha   90.00
_cell.angle_beta   90.00
_cell.angle_gamma   90.00
#
_symmetry.space_group_name_H-M   'P 1'
#
loop_
_entity.id
_entity.type
_entity.pdbx_description
1 polymer ?
#
loop_
_entity_poly.entity_id
_entity_poly.type
_entity_poly.pdbx_seq_one_letter_code
_entity_poly.pdbx_strand_id
1 'polypeptide(L)'
;MTPSQALKKLPKVAELNFPNFVSWADVERDISAWLGNSMQDDAAAKLYALESAVLKSRDQKLISDWRRLTTSDHFYYMCTKWFSDGDVHKYFNPYDSPYEAFIAYANVLQDVKLRLEKLHKIK
;
A
#
# COMPACT_ATOMS: atom_id res chain seq x y z
N MET A 1 12.94 -27.79 -9.44
CA MET A 1 12.57 -27.97 -8.01
C MET A 1 11.80 -26.73 -7.58
N THR A 2 10.61 -26.88 -7.00
CA THR A 2 9.82 -25.76 -6.46
C THR A 2 10.30 -25.37 -5.06
N PRO A 3 9.96 -24.19 -4.52
CA PRO A 3 10.30 -23.82 -3.14
C PRO A 3 9.86 -24.87 -2.12
N SER A 4 8.63 -25.40 -2.22
CA SER A 4 8.12 -26.45 -1.33
C SER A 4 8.87 -27.78 -1.47
N GLN A 5 9.40 -28.10 -2.65
CA GLN A 5 10.24 -29.27 -2.85
C GLN A 5 11.64 -29.07 -2.27
N ALA A 6 12.20 -27.87 -2.38
CA ALA A 6 13.50 -27.51 -1.81
C ALA A 6 13.49 -27.62 -0.28
N LEU A 7 12.45 -27.07 0.38
CA LEU A 7 12.27 -27.15 1.83
C LEU A 7 12.22 -28.60 2.36
N LYS A 8 11.74 -29.55 1.56
CA LYS A 8 11.67 -30.98 1.94
C LYS A 8 12.97 -31.74 1.71
N LYS A 9 13.81 -31.28 0.78
CA LYS A 9 14.96 -32.05 0.25
C LYS A 9 16.31 -31.50 0.71
N LEU A 10 16.40 -30.21 1.02
CA LEU A 10 17.65 -29.55 1.37
C LEU A 10 17.76 -29.38 2.89
N PRO A 11 18.93 -29.62 3.49
CA PRO A 11 19.14 -29.35 4.91
C PRO A 11 19.10 -27.84 5.19
N LYS A 12 18.59 -27.46 6.36
CA LYS A 12 18.71 -26.08 6.87
C LYS A 12 20.19 -25.74 7.09
N VAL A 13 20.60 -24.54 6.68
CA VAL A 13 22.02 -24.12 6.74
C VAL A 13 22.25 -23.16 7.91
N ALA A 14 21.50 -22.07 7.97
CA ALA A 14 21.64 -21.04 8.99
C ALA A 14 20.34 -20.24 9.12
N GLU A 15 20.22 -19.49 10.21
CA GLU A 15 19.19 -18.47 10.38
C GLU A 15 19.64 -17.18 9.69
N LEU A 16 18.70 -16.50 9.04
CA LEU A 16 18.94 -15.23 8.37
C LEU A 16 18.12 -14.14 9.06
N ASN A 17 18.81 -13.12 9.57
CA ASN A 17 18.20 -12.01 10.27
C ASN A 17 18.16 -10.75 9.38
N PHE A 18 17.00 -10.08 9.33
CA PHE A 18 16.79 -8.81 8.66
C PHE A 18 16.27 -7.78 9.67
N PRO A 19 17.15 -6.98 10.28
CA PRO A 19 16.75 -6.02 11.32
C PRO A 19 16.01 -4.79 10.76
N ASN A 20 16.13 -4.53 9.46
CA ASN A 20 15.50 -3.42 8.77
C ASN A 20 14.49 -3.93 7.75
N PHE A 21 13.49 -3.11 7.44
CA PHE A 21 12.59 -3.38 6.33
C PHE A 21 13.35 -3.23 5.01
N VAL A 22 13.21 -4.24 4.15
CA VAL A 22 13.84 -4.29 2.83
C VAL A 22 12.81 -4.59 1.76
N SER A 23 13.06 -4.13 0.55
CA SER A 23 12.27 -4.45 -0.62
C SER A 23 13.15 -4.82 -1.81
N TRP A 24 12.53 -5.40 -2.83
CA TRP A 24 13.17 -5.57 -4.13
C TRP A 24 13.23 -4.26 -4.91
N ALA A 25 12.41 -3.26 -4.59
CA ALA A 25 12.30 -2.04 -5.39
C ALA A 25 13.53 -1.13 -5.23
N ASP A 26 13.79 -0.35 -6.27
CA ASP A 26 14.78 0.74 -6.36
C ASP A 26 16.21 0.37 -5.95
N VAL A 27 17.14 1.31 -6.01
CA VAL A 27 18.55 1.06 -5.68
C VAL A 27 18.73 0.89 -4.16
N GLU A 28 17.93 1.60 -3.38
CA GLU A 28 18.02 1.67 -1.92
C GLU A 28 17.55 0.38 -1.23
N ARG A 29 16.78 -0.47 -1.91
CA ARG A 29 16.26 -1.76 -1.40
C ARG A 29 15.53 -1.63 -0.05
N ASP A 30 14.88 -0.50 0.17
CA ASP A 30 14.10 -0.18 1.36
C ASP A 30 12.62 0.03 1.00
N ILE A 31 11.84 0.60 1.92
CA ILE A 31 10.38 0.83 1.75
C ILE A 31 10.03 2.21 1.19
N SER A 32 11.03 3.02 0.83
CA SER A 32 10.82 4.42 0.43
C SER A 32 10.10 4.58 -0.92
N ALA A 33 9.96 3.51 -1.71
CA ALA A 33 9.10 3.50 -2.89
C ALA A 33 7.60 3.64 -2.55
N TRP A 34 7.21 3.31 -1.31
CA TRP A 34 5.82 3.39 -0.83
C TRP A 34 5.64 4.32 0.37
N LEU A 35 6.69 4.61 1.12
CA LEU A 35 6.69 5.44 2.34
C LEU A 35 7.96 6.32 2.36
N GLY A 36 8.14 7.13 1.30
CA GLY A 36 9.32 7.96 1.10
C GLY A 36 9.04 9.45 1.03
N ASN A 37 7.76 9.87 1.06
CA ASN A 37 7.37 11.27 1.06
C ASN A 37 6.09 11.51 1.89
N SER A 38 5.81 12.79 2.15
CA SER A 38 4.70 13.20 3.02
C SER A 38 3.31 12.83 2.49
N MET A 39 3.11 12.74 1.17
CA MET A 39 1.83 12.33 0.58
C MET A 39 1.57 10.84 0.84
N GLN A 40 2.59 10.01 0.63
CA GLN A 40 2.55 8.58 0.91
C GLN A 40 2.30 8.31 2.39
N ASP A 41 3.03 8.99 3.28
CA ASP A 41 2.90 8.84 4.72
C ASP A 41 1.50 9.25 5.21
N ASP A 42 0.99 10.39 4.73
CA ASP A 42 -0.35 10.88 5.07
C ASP A 42 -1.46 9.94 4.58
N ALA A 43 -1.37 9.47 3.33
CA ALA A 43 -2.32 8.53 2.74
C ALA A 43 -2.35 7.21 3.53
N ALA A 44 -1.18 6.65 3.85
CA ALA A 44 -1.08 5.40 4.60
C ALA A 44 -1.62 5.56 6.03
N ALA A 45 -1.20 6.62 6.74
CA ALA A 45 -1.68 6.90 8.09
C ALA A 45 -3.20 7.02 8.15
N LYS A 46 -3.80 7.77 7.22
CA LYS A 46 -5.27 7.95 7.14
C LYS A 46 -5.99 6.65 6.78
N LEU A 47 -5.44 5.83 5.87
CA LEU A 47 -6.03 4.54 5.52
C LEU A 47 -6.12 3.61 6.74
N TYR A 48 -5.00 3.43 7.44
CA TYR A 48 -4.92 2.48 8.55
C TYR A 48 -5.64 2.99 9.81
N ALA A 49 -5.76 4.32 9.98
CA ALA A 49 -6.61 4.88 11.05
C ALA A 49 -8.09 4.45 10.93
N LEU A 50 -8.58 4.10 9.74
CA LEU A 50 -9.95 3.64 9.52
C LEU A 50 -10.14 2.14 9.76
N GLU A 51 -9.07 1.33 9.80
CA GLU A 51 -9.12 -0.15 9.79
C GLU A 51 -10.10 -0.70 10.84
N SER A 52 -9.88 -0.35 12.11
CA SER A 52 -10.66 -0.87 13.23
C SER A 52 -12.15 -0.55 13.08
N ALA A 53 -12.49 0.67 12.65
CA ALA A 53 -13.88 1.10 12.50
C ALA A 53 -14.54 0.45 11.27
N VAL A 54 -13.82 0.35 10.14
CA VAL A 54 -14.29 -0.35 8.93
C VAL A 54 -14.56 -1.82 9.23
N LEU A 55 -13.65 -2.54 9.89
CA LEU A 55 -13.84 -3.95 10.21
C LEU A 55 -14.99 -4.17 11.20
N LYS A 56 -15.16 -3.28 12.20
CA LYS A 56 -16.26 -3.33 13.16
C LYS A 56 -17.62 -3.02 12.54
N SER A 57 -17.66 -2.31 11.41
CA SER A 57 -18.92 -2.03 10.71
C SER A 57 -19.65 -3.32 10.26
N ARG A 58 -18.88 -4.40 9.98
CA ARG A 58 -19.32 -5.67 9.37
C ARG A 58 -19.96 -5.52 7.98
N ASP A 59 -19.91 -4.33 7.40
CA ASP A 59 -20.37 -4.07 6.02
C ASP A 59 -19.33 -4.65 5.05
N GLN A 60 -19.70 -5.75 4.38
CA GLN A 60 -18.79 -6.47 3.50
C GLN A 60 -18.34 -5.63 2.29
N LYS A 61 -19.20 -4.71 1.82
CA LYS A 61 -18.84 -3.83 0.70
C LYS A 61 -17.83 -2.79 1.15
N LEU A 62 -18.06 -2.14 2.29
CA LEU A 62 -17.14 -1.15 2.85
C LEU A 62 -15.77 -1.77 3.17
N ILE A 63 -15.76 -2.97 3.76
CA ILE A 63 -14.53 -3.72 4.04
C ILE A 63 -13.77 -4.05 2.75
N SER A 64 -14.48 -4.52 1.72
CA SER A 64 -13.88 -4.82 0.41
C SER A 64 -13.28 -3.57 -0.24
N ASP A 65 -14.01 -2.45 -0.23
CA ASP A 65 -13.56 -1.19 -0.80
C ASP A 65 -12.32 -0.64 -0.05
N TRP A 66 -12.31 -0.69 1.29
CA TRP A 66 -11.14 -0.31 2.10
C TRP A 66 -9.93 -1.22 1.81
N ARG A 67 -10.12 -2.54 1.71
CA ARG A 67 -9.04 -3.48 1.35
C ARG A 67 -8.47 -3.21 -0.04
N ARG A 68 -9.27 -2.74 -0.99
CA ARG A 68 -8.73 -2.34 -2.31
C ARG A 68 -7.78 -1.16 -2.19
N LEU A 69 -8.09 -0.21 -1.30
CA LEU A 69 -7.21 0.93 -1.02
C LEU A 69 -5.91 0.56 -0.29
N THR A 70 -5.78 -0.66 0.26
CA THR A 70 -4.50 -1.15 0.82
C THR A 70 -3.55 -1.69 -0.25
N THR A 71 -3.94 -1.68 -1.53
CA THR A 71 -3.08 -2.12 -2.64
C THR A 71 -1.86 -1.20 -2.75
N SER A 72 -0.66 -1.80 -2.74
CA SER A 72 0.61 -1.06 -2.68
C SER A 72 0.83 -0.12 -3.86
N ASP A 73 0.30 -0.45 -5.04
CA ASP A 73 0.41 0.37 -6.25
C ASP A 73 -0.09 1.81 -6.03
N HIS A 74 -1.11 2.01 -5.18
CA HIS A 74 -1.60 3.35 -4.86
C HIS A 74 -0.49 4.24 -4.28
N PHE A 75 0.26 3.74 -3.30
CA PHE A 75 1.36 4.48 -2.71
C PHE A 75 2.55 4.60 -3.67
N TYR A 76 2.79 3.55 -4.46
CA TYR A 76 3.84 3.55 -5.48
C TYR A 76 3.62 4.64 -6.53
N TYR A 77 2.38 4.88 -6.95
CA TYR A 77 2.01 5.94 -7.89
C TYR A 77 2.18 7.35 -7.31
N MET A 78 2.22 7.49 -5.99
CA MET A 78 2.50 8.76 -5.28
C MET A 78 4.00 9.00 -5.04
N CYS A 79 4.87 8.07 -5.47
CA CYS A 79 6.30 8.20 -5.29
C CYS A 79 6.85 9.39 -6.10
N THR A 80 7.69 10.20 -5.47
CA THR A 80 8.33 11.38 -6.08
C THR A 80 9.79 11.14 -6.40
N LYS A 81 10.30 9.93 -6.22
CA LYS A 81 11.67 9.59 -6.58
C LYS A 81 11.80 9.56 -8.10
N TRP A 82 12.70 10.39 -8.62
CA TRP A 82 13.03 10.46 -10.04
C TRP A 82 14.48 10.03 -10.21
N PHE A 83 14.74 8.74 -10.17
CA PHE A 83 15.98 8.18 -10.73
C PHE A 83 15.66 7.43 -12.02
N SER A 84 16.67 6.85 -12.67
CA SER A 84 16.61 6.17 -13.97
C SER A 84 15.48 5.14 -14.18
N ASP A 85 14.73 4.82 -13.12
CA ASP A 85 13.47 4.04 -13.09
C ASP A 85 12.19 4.87 -13.34
N GLY A 86 12.31 6.15 -13.72
CA GLY A 86 11.17 7.00 -14.08
C GLY A 86 10.28 6.41 -15.19
N ASP A 87 10.82 5.51 -16.02
CA ASP A 87 10.06 4.78 -17.04
C ASP A 87 9.23 3.61 -16.46
N VAL A 88 9.70 2.92 -15.41
CA VAL A 88 8.93 1.82 -14.80
C VAL A 88 7.79 2.35 -13.95
N HIS A 89 8.00 3.48 -13.26
CA HIS A 89 6.93 4.19 -12.57
C HIS A 89 5.89 4.79 -13.53
N LYS A 90 6.25 5.11 -14.78
CA LYS A 90 5.30 5.55 -15.81
C LYS A 90 4.61 4.40 -16.54
N TYR A 91 5.25 3.24 -16.65
CA TYR A 91 4.77 2.14 -17.49
C TYR A 91 3.37 1.63 -17.10
N PHE A 92 2.99 1.75 -15.83
CA PHE A 92 1.71 1.29 -15.30
C PHE A 92 0.97 2.30 -14.42
N ASN A 93 1.44 3.56 -14.34
CA ASN A 93 0.77 4.59 -13.55
C ASN A 93 -0.34 5.26 -14.39
N PRO A 94 -1.62 5.17 -13.97
CA PRO A 94 -2.73 5.76 -14.73
C PRO A 94 -2.85 7.29 -14.54
N TYR A 95 -1.98 7.91 -13.75
CA TYR A 95 -2.01 9.33 -13.40
C TYR A 95 -0.87 10.10 -14.06
N ASP A 96 -1.11 11.36 -14.44
CA ASP A 96 -0.10 12.20 -15.10
C ASP A 96 0.98 12.68 -14.12
N SER A 97 0.70 12.62 -12.81
CA SER A 97 1.67 12.95 -11.76
C SER A 97 1.40 12.23 -10.44
N PRO A 98 2.42 12.12 -9.56
CA PRO A 98 2.24 11.64 -8.19
C PRO A 98 1.19 12.43 -7.37
N TYR A 99 1.03 13.72 -7.68
CA TYR A 99 0.05 14.58 -7.03
C TYR A 99 -1.38 14.22 -7.44
N GLU A 100 -1.61 13.90 -8.71
CA GLU A 100 -2.91 13.43 -9.18
C GLU A 100 -3.27 12.08 -8.57
N ALA A 101 -2.30 11.16 -8.48
CA ALA A 101 -2.48 9.89 -7.81
C ALA A 101 -2.90 10.09 -6.34
N PHE A 102 -2.23 11.01 -5.63
CA PHE A 102 -2.57 11.35 -4.24
C PHE A 102 -3.96 11.97 -4.12
N ILE A 103 -4.32 12.95 -4.98
CA ILE A 103 -5.64 13.60 -4.95
C ILE A 103 -6.75 12.58 -5.21
N ALA A 104 -6.59 11.72 -6.22
CA ALA A 104 -7.55 10.68 -6.53
C ALA A 104 -7.74 9.72 -5.35
N TYR A 105 -6.64 9.26 -4.75
CA TYR A 105 -6.67 8.39 -3.59
C TYR A 105 -7.34 9.05 -2.38
N ALA A 106 -6.98 10.29 -2.07
CA ALA A 106 -7.52 11.04 -0.95
C ALA A 106 -9.04 11.23 -1.07
N ASN A 107 -9.53 11.49 -2.29
CA ASN A 107 -10.97 11.61 -2.56
C ASN A 107 -11.71 10.29 -2.32
N VAL A 108 -11.17 9.16 -2.78
CA VAL A 108 -11.78 7.84 -2.58
C VAL A 108 -11.73 7.43 -1.10
N LEU A 109 -10.62 7.71 -0.41
CA LEU A 109 -10.49 7.44 1.02
C LEU A 109 -11.49 8.28 1.84
N GLN A 110 -11.70 9.54 1.46
CA GLN A 110 -12.70 10.41 2.08
C GLN A 110 -14.12 9.86 1.87
N ASP A 111 -14.44 9.31 0.69
CA ASP A 111 -15.71 8.63 0.46
C ASP A 111 -15.89 7.39 1.36
N VAL A 112 -14.85 6.56 1.55
CA VAL A 112 -14.88 5.44 2.50
C VAL A 112 -15.19 5.93 3.91
N LYS A 113 -14.54 7.01 4.36
CA LYS A 113 -14.80 7.62 5.67
C LYS A 113 -16.23 8.12 5.81
N LEU A 114 -16.76 8.83 4.82
CA LEU A 114 -18.14 9.33 4.84
C LEU A 114 -19.18 8.20 4.88
N ARG A 115 -18.95 7.13 4.11
CA ARG A 115 -19.82 5.94 4.14
C ARG A 115 -19.82 5.25 5.50
N LEU A 116 -18.65 5.14 6.13
CA LEU A 116 -18.51 4.63 7.50
C LEU A 116 -19.28 5.50 8.51
N GLU A 117 -19.13 6.82 8.46
CA GLU A 117 -19.84 7.74 9.35
C GLU A 117 -21.37 7.66 9.18
N LYS A 118 -21.84 7.51 7.94
CA LYS A 118 -23.26 7.32 7.66
C LYS A 118 -23.81 6.05 8.29
N LEU A 119 -23.06 4.94 8.25
CA LEU A 119 -23.45 3.69 8.91
C LEU A 119 -23.52 3.84 10.44
N HIS A 120 -22.63 4.63 11.04
CA HIS A 120 -22.67 4.90 12.48
C HIS A 120 -23.85 5.77 12.89
N LYS A 121 -24.33 6.68 12.04
CA LYS A 121 -25.50 7.53 12.32
C LYS A 121 -26.85 6.80 12.18
N ILE A 122 -26.87 5.64 11.52
CA ILE A 122 -28.09 4.85 11.29
C ILE A 122 -28.29 3.78 12.38
N LYS A 123 -27.29 3.56 13.25
CA LYS A 123 -27.38 2.70 14.44
C LYS A 123 -27.76 3.51 15.67
#